data_AF-W8CTX7-F1
#
_entry.id   AF-W8CTX7-F1
#
_cell.length_a   1.000
_cell.length_b   1.000
_cell.length_c   1.000
_cell.angle_alpha   90.00
_cell.angle_beta   90.00
_cell.angle_gamma   90.00
#
_symmetry.space_group_name_H-M   'P 1'
#
loop_
_entity.id
_entity.type
_entity.pdbx_description
1 polymer ?
#
loop_
_entity_poly.entity_id
_entity_poly.type
_entity_poly.pdbx_seq_one_letter_code
_entity_poly.pdbx_strand_id
1 'polypeptide(L)'
;MDQNQVLDAINNDDVTAHELLSEAMPNAASRFYRTAKNLSRLLDEIHEHFPDASYYAASGTLCLLLGESHSKSDVAQQELLAHAAPGLRVEGGDW
;
A
#
# COMPACT_ATOMS: atom_id res chain seq x y z
N MET A 1 -20.85 0.02 7.25
CA MET A 1 -20.40 0.18 8.65
C MET A 1 -19.38 1.30 8.66
N ASP A 2 -19.48 2.24 9.58
CA ASP A 2 -18.40 3.19 9.88
C ASP A 2 -17.35 2.55 10.81
N GLN A 3 -16.29 3.30 11.13
CA GLN A 3 -15.20 2.80 11.97
C GLN A 3 -15.68 2.32 13.35
N ASN A 4 -16.57 3.06 14.01
CA ASN A 4 -17.05 2.70 15.35
C ASN A 4 -17.89 1.43 15.28
N GLN A 5 -18.76 1.32 14.27
CA GLN A 5 -19.56 0.12 14.04
C GLN A 5 -18.70 -1.13 13.75
N VAL A 6 -17.61 -0.98 13.00
CA VAL A 6 -16.67 -2.09 12.76
C VAL A 6 -15.99 -2.52 14.06
N LEU A 7 -15.51 -1.57 14.86
CA LEU A 7 -14.88 -1.87 16.14
C LEU A 7 -15.85 -2.51 17.13
N ASP A 8 -17.09 -2.04 17.19
CA ASP A 8 -18.13 -2.61 18.05
C ASP A 8 -18.43 -4.06 17.67
N ALA A 9 -18.57 -4.35 16.37
CA ALA A 9 -18.78 -5.72 15.91
C ALA A 9 -17.60 -6.64 16.26
N ILE A 10 -16.37 -6.17 16.04
CA ILE A 10 -15.17 -6.97 16.36
C ILE A 10 -15.08 -7.27 17.87
N ASN A 11 -15.41 -6.30 18.71
CA ASN A 11 -15.27 -6.44 20.16
C ASN A 11 -16.43 -7.20 20.82
N ASN A 12 -17.63 -7.18 20.23
CA ASN A 12 -18.85 -7.67 20.88
C ASN A 12 -19.50 -8.87 20.17
N ASP A 13 -19.29 -9.04 18.86
CA ASP A 13 -20.00 -10.04 18.04
C ASP A 13 -19.14 -11.27 17.68
N ASP A 14 -17.95 -11.41 18.27
CA ASP A 14 -16.99 -12.51 18.02
C ASP A 14 -16.65 -12.72 16.53
N VAL A 15 -16.57 -11.62 15.78
CA VAL A 15 -16.20 -11.60 14.36
C VAL A 15 -14.89 -10.85 14.15
N THR A 16 -14.13 -11.25 13.13
CA THR A 16 -12.90 -10.57 12.73
C THR A 16 -13.16 -9.53 11.64
N ALA A 17 -12.24 -8.57 11.49
CA ALA A 17 -12.28 -7.62 10.37
C ALA A 17 -12.25 -8.34 8.99
N HIS A 18 -11.60 -9.50 8.91
CA HIS A 18 -11.57 -10.31 7.69
C HIS A 18 -12.93 -10.93 7.38
N GLU A 19 -13.64 -11.45 8.39
CA GLU A 19 -14.98 -12.00 8.22
C GLU A 19 -15.98 -10.91 7.84
N LEU A 20 -15.94 -9.75 8.50
CA LEU A 20 -16.74 -8.58 8.12
C LEU A 20 -16.52 -8.16 6.66
N LEU A 21 -15.25 -8.11 6.22
CA LEU A 21 -14.91 -7.79 4.83
C LEU A 21 -15.39 -8.87 3.86
N SER A 22 -15.26 -10.15 4.24
CA SER A 22 -15.63 -11.28 3.38
C SER A 22 -17.14 -11.44 3.27
N GLU A 23 -17.89 -11.13 4.31
CA GLU A 23 -19.35 -11.08 4.28
C GLU A 23 -19.83 -9.97 3.34
N ALA A 24 -19.30 -8.75 3.48
CA ALA A 24 -19.68 -7.63 2.64
C ALA A 24 -19.16 -7.74 1.20
N MET A 25 -17.97 -8.31 1.01
CA MET A 25 -17.30 -8.44 -0.28
C MET A 25 -16.48 -9.74 -0.35
N PRO A 26 -17.10 -10.87 -0.73
CA PRO A 26 -16.50 -12.21 -0.66
C PRO A 26 -15.16 -12.38 -1.39
N ASN A 27 -14.92 -11.57 -2.43
CA ASN A 27 -13.71 -11.63 -3.24
C ASN A 27 -12.70 -10.50 -2.92
N ALA A 28 -12.90 -9.71 -1.86
CA ALA A 28 -12.02 -8.59 -1.53
C ALA A 28 -10.59 -9.06 -1.23
N ALA A 29 -10.43 -10.05 -0.36
CA ALA A 29 -9.11 -10.57 0.03
C ALA A 29 -8.33 -11.10 -1.19
N SER A 30 -8.97 -11.93 -2.03
CA SER A 30 -8.33 -12.49 -3.22
C SER A 30 -7.93 -11.40 -4.23
N ARG A 31 -8.78 -10.38 -4.43
CA ARG A 31 -8.48 -9.23 -5.28
C ARG A 31 -7.35 -8.37 -4.71
N PHE A 32 -7.31 -8.16 -3.39
CA PHE A 32 -6.26 -7.45 -2.71
C PHE A 32 -4.91 -8.16 -2.90
N TYR A 33 -4.83 -9.45 -2.60
CA TYR A 33 -3.61 -10.24 -2.79
C TYR A 33 -3.12 -10.26 -4.24
N ARG A 34 -4.03 -10.40 -5.21
CA ARG A 34 -3.66 -10.34 -6.62
C ARG A 34 -3.09 -8.98 -7.01
N THR A 35 -3.65 -7.90 -6.48
CA THR A 35 -3.18 -6.53 -6.74
C THR A 35 -1.79 -6.31 -6.14
N ALA A 36 -1.59 -6.71 -4.88
CA ALA A 36 -0.29 -6.65 -4.22
C ALA A 36 0.78 -7.47 -4.97
N LYS A 37 0.41 -8.68 -5.41
CA LYS A 37 1.30 -9.54 -6.21
C LYS A 37 1.70 -8.90 -7.53
N ASN A 38 0.76 -8.25 -8.23
CA ASN A 38 1.06 -7.57 -9.49
C ASN A 38 1.98 -6.37 -9.28
N LEU A 39 1.81 -5.60 -8.20
CA LEU A 39 2.72 -4.50 -7.85
C LEU A 39 4.13 -5.01 -7.54
N SER A 40 4.24 -6.10 -6.77
CA SER A 40 5.53 -6.75 -6.48
C SER A 40 6.23 -7.19 -7.77
N ARG A 41 5.52 -7.89 -8.66
CA ARG A 41 6.08 -8.35 -9.93
C ARG A 41 6.54 -7.19 -10.81
N LEU A 42 5.76 -6.11 -10.88
CA LEU A 42 6.17 -4.92 -11.62
C LEU A 42 7.46 -4.34 -11.06
N LEU A 43 7.63 -4.32 -9.73
CA LEU A 43 8.86 -3.85 -9.12
C LEU A 43 10.05 -4.77 -9.45
N ASP A 44 9.85 -6.08 -9.42
CA ASP A 44 10.88 -7.06 -9.83
C ASP A 44 11.32 -6.83 -11.29
N GLU A 45 10.38 -6.59 -12.20
CA GLU A 45 10.66 -6.27 -13.62
C GLU A 45 11.42 -4.95 -13.76
N ILE A 46 11.09 -3.93 -12.94
CA ILE A 46 11.81 -2.65 -12.92
C ILE A 46 13.24 -2.84 -12.38
N HIS A 47 13.45 -3.70 -11.39
CA HIS A 47 14.76 -4.00 -10.80
C HIS A 47 15.75 -4.61 -11.81
N GLU A 48 15.28 -5.21 -12.91
CA GLU A 48 16.15 -5.65 -14.01
C GLU A 48 16.93 -4.49 -14.65
N HIS A 49 16.39 -3.27 -14.59
CA HIS A 49 17.00 -2.06 -15.15
C HIS A 49 17.44 -1.05 -14.08
N PHE A 50 16.72 -0.98 -12.96
CA PHE A 50 16.92 -0.02 -11.87
C PHE A 50 16.90 -0.75 -10.52
N PRO A 51 18.01 -1.37 -10.09
CA PRO A 51 18.04 -2.24 -8.90
C PRO A 51 17.62 -1.57 -7.60
N ASP A 52 17.80 -0.25 -7.49
CA ASP A 52 17.49 0.53 -6.29
C ASP A 52 16.05 1.08 -6.31
N ALA A 53 15.24 0.76 -7.33
CA ALA A 53 13.87 1.27 -7.43
C ALA A 53 13.01 0.83 -6.24
N SER A 54 12.09 1.70 -5.82
CA SER A 54 11.23 1.45 -4.67
C SER A 54 9.85 2.08 -4.83
N TYR A 55 8.87 1.51 -4.15
CA TYR A 55 7.61 2.20 -3.91
C TYR A 55 7.69 3.01 -2.62
N TYR A 56 7.19 4.24 -2.65
CA TYR A 56 7.18 5.14 -1.51
C TYR A 56 5.81 5.80 -1.36
N ALA A 57 5.30 5.89 -0.13
CA ALA A 57 4.06 6.61 0.16
C ALA A 57 4.37 8.06 0.54
N ALA A 58 4.36 8.97 -0.44
CA ALA A 58 4.56 10.39 -0.21
C ALA A 58 3.22 11.08 0.07
N SER A 59 3.01 11.56 1.29
CA SER A 59 1.80 12.29 1.69
C SER A 59 0.49 11.57 1.29
N GLY A 60 0.46 10.25 1.46
CA GLY A 60 -0.70 9.44 1.12
C GLY A 60 -0.76 8.94 -0.32
N THR A 61 0.17 9.33 -1.20
CA THR A 61 0.19 8.91 -2.61
C THR A 61 1.24 7.84 -2.84
N LEU A 62 0.87 6.76 -3.55
CA LEU A 62 1.84 5.77 -3.99
C LEU A 62 2.71 6.34 -5.13
N CYS A 63 4.02 6.38 -4.91
CA CYS A 63 5.03 6.83 -5.85
C CYS A 63 5.98 5.68 -6.22
N LEU A 64 6.42 5.64 -7.47
CA LEU A 64 7.55 4.83 -7.93
C LEU A 64 8.79 5.72 -8.03
N LEU A 65 9.84 5.35 -7.29
CA LEU A 65 11.14 5.99 -7.33
C LEU A 65 12.15 5.04 -7.96
N LEU A 66 13.14 5.57 -8.68
CA LEU A 66 14.26 4.80 -9.23
C LEU A 66 15.44 4.66 -8.26
N GLY A 67 15.19 4.88 -6.97
CA GLY A 67 16.17 4.84 -5.88
C GLY A 67 15.49 5.02 -4.52
N GLU A 68 16.28 5.37 -3.51
CA GLU A 68 15.79 5.69 -2.16
C GLU A 68 15.04 7.04 -2.14
N SER A 69 14.06 7.18 -1.24
CA SER A 69 13.30 8.43 -1.09
C SER A 69 14.10 9.54 -0.44
N HIS A 70 15.10 9.18 0.37
CA HIS A 70 15.95 10.09 1.12
C HIS A 70 17.40 9.61 1.02
N SER A 71 18.33 10.56 0.91
CA SER A 71 19.75 10.25 1.00
C SER A 71 20.16 9.85 2.43
N LYS A 72 21.42 9.40 2.60
CA LYS A 72 22.00 9.10 3.92
C LYS A 72 22.01 10.29 4.90
N SER A 73 21.86 11.51 4.39
CA SER A 73 21.76 12.74 5.20
C SER A 73 20.30 13.20 5.37
N ASP A 74 19.34 12.30 5.12
CA ASP A 74 17.89 12.52 5.25
C ASP A 74 17.34 13.64 4.34
N VAL A 75 18.04 13.91 3.23
CA VAL A 75 17.57 14.86 2.20
C VAL A 75 16.68 14.11 1.22
N ALA A 76 15.43 14.56 1.07
CA ALA A 76 14.47 14.01 0.12
C ALA A 76 14.99 14.09 -1.33
N GLN A 77 14.84 12.99 -2.08
CA GLN A 77 15.34 12.84 -3.45
C GLN A 77 14.20 12.86 -4.46
N GLN A 78 13.53 14.01 -4.58
CA GLN A 78 12.36 14.16 -5.45
C GLN A 78 12.68 13.92 -6.93
N GLU A 79 13.94 14.13 -7.34
CA GLU A 79 14.45 13.88 -8.68
C GLU A 79 14.39 12.41 -9.10
N LEU A 80 14.30 11.48 -8.15
CA LEU A 80 14.19 10.04 -8.40
C LEU A 80 12.74 9.59 -8.65
N LEU A 81 11.75 10.48 -8.51
CA LEU A 81 10.35 10.19 -8.78
C LEU A 81 10.13 9.91 -10.28
N ALA A 82 9.79 8.66 -10.62
CA ALA A 82 9.41 8.29 -11.98
C ALA A 82 7.91 8.49 -12.23
N HIS A 83 7.07 8.03 -11.30
CA HIS A 83 5.61 8.10 -11.42
C HIS A 83 4.93 8.27 -10.07
N ALA A 84 3.80 8.99 -10.08
CA ALA A 84 2.88 9.10 -8.95
C ALA A 84 1.50 8.56 -9.37
N ALA A 85 0.83 7.85 -8.46
CA ALA A 85 -0.52 7.32 -8.65
C ALA A 85 -1.54 8.09 -7.79
N PRO A 86 -1.97 9.31 -8.17
CA PRO A 86 -2.81 10.17 -7.33
C PRO A 86 -4.20 9.59 -7.02
N GLY A 87 -4.66 8.60 -7.79
CA GLY A 87 -5.91 7.88 -7.55
C GLY A 87 -5.81 6.78 -6.48
N LEU A 88 -4.59 6.42 -6.06
CA LEU A 88 -4.36 5.41 -5.04
C LEU A 88 -3.84 6.09 -3.76
N ARG A 89 -4.69 6.07 -2.73
CA ARG A 89 -4.31 6.55 -1.40
C ARG A 89 -3.78 5.41 -0.54
N VAL A 90 -2.57 5.59 -0.02
CA VAL A 90 -1.90 4.68 0.91
C VAL A 90 -1.43 5.50 2.09
N GLU A 91 -2.04 5.29 3.26
CA GLU A 91 -1.62 5.97 4.49
C GLU A 91 -0.41 5.26 5.09
N GLY A 92 0.49 6.04 5.70
CA GLY A 92 1.64 5.52 6.43
C GLY A 92 1.30 5.26 7.90
N GLY A 93 2.11 4.44 8.56
CA GLY A 93 2.02 4.17 9.99
C GLY A 93 2.95 3.03 10.40
N ASP A 94 3.33 3.01 11.67
CA ASP A 94 4.23 2.01 12.26
C ASP A 94 3.46 0.93 13.06
N TRP A 95 2.16 0.78 12.81
CA TRP A 95 1.24 -0.06 13.58
C TRP A 95 0.90 -1.38 12.88
#